data_AF-K9UTU8-F1
#
_entry.id   AF-K9UTU8-F1
#
_cell.length_a   1.000
_cell.length_b   1.000
_cell.length_c   1.000
_cell.angle_alpha   90.00
_cell.angle_beta   90.00
_cell.angle_gamma   90.00
#
_symmetry.space_group_name_H-M   'P 1'
#
loop_
_entity.id
_entity.type
_entity.pdbx_description
1 polymer ?
#
loop_
_entity_poly.entity_id
_entity_poly.type
_entity_poly.pdbx_seq_one_letter_code
_entity_poly.pdbx_strand_id
1 'polypeptide(L)'
;MASFFLSFSLFFITVCTADGFLQYAVDSCEFNSTELNGIEYTYSHYYNKLEFVTFRSSVGKYVGYTAYGERQAERWNKGPEVVRRRAQKETYCLNNVGIDTESALTKSVEPTVRLHSVAPPAGKHPTMLVCSVYSFYPKLIRVSWQRDGQEVTHDVTSTDELADGDWFYQIHSHLEYTPRSGEKISCVVEHASLSKPLITDWDPSMPESERNKIAIGTSGLILGLTLSLAGFIYYKRKARGRILVPSN
;
A
#
# COMPACT_ATOMS: atom_id res chain seq x y z
N MET A 1 52.69 -11.09 10.26
CA MET A 1 52.67 -9.85 9.45
C MET A 1 51.36 -9.64 8.69
N ALA A 2 50.70 -10.68 8.14
CA ALA A 2 49.42 -10.53 7.42
C ALA A 2 48.24 -10.03 8.29
N SER A 3 48.21 -10.35 9.59
CA SER A 3 47.12 -9.95 10.50
C SER A 3 47.13 -8.45 10.87
N PHE A 4 48.30 -7.80 10.85
CA PHE A 4 48.40 -6.36 11.16
C PHE A 4 47.90 -5.48 9.99
N PHE A 5 48.10 -5.91 8.74
CA PHE A 5 47.60 -5.19 7.56
C PHE A 5 46.07 -5.25 7.46
N LEU A 6 45.44 -6.41 7.73
CA LEU A 6 43.99 -6.56 7.74
C LEU A 6 43.29 -5.71 8.82
N SER A 7 43.90 -5.59 10.01
CA SER A 7 43.36 -4.75 11.10
C SER A 7 43.47 -3.26 10.80
N PHE A 8 44.51 -2.81 10.10
CA PHE A 8 44.68 -1.41 9.71
C PHE A 8 43.75 -1.02 8.55
N SER A 9 43.52 -1.95 7.61
CA SER A 9 42.57 -1.75 6.49
C SER A 9 41.12 -1.65 6.96
N LEU A 10 40.69 -2.43 7.96
CA LEU A 10 39.33 -2.31 8.53
C LEU A 10 39.13 -1.01 9.30
N PHE A 11 40.16 -0.50 9.99
CA PHE A 11 40.11 0.78 10.69
C PHE A 11 39.96 1.97 9.73
N PHE A 12 40.61 1.92 8.55
CA PHE A 12 40.45 2.95 7.52
C PHE A 12 39.05 2.97 6.88
N ILE A 13 38.37 1.82 6.78
CA ILE A 13 37.00 1.75 6.25
C ILE A 13 35.98 2.30 7.27
N THR A 14 36.29 2.27 8.57
CA THR A 14 35.38 2.80 9.63
C THR A 14 35.51 4.32 9.83
N VAL A 15 36.56 4.97 9.32
CA VAL A 15 36.86 6.39 9.58
C VAL A 15 36.54 7.30 8.38
N CYS A 16 36.25 6.76 7.21
CA CYS A 16 35.77 7.54 6.06
C CYS A 16 34.25 7.48 5.95
N THR A 17 33.52 8.04 6.92
CA THR A 17 32.20 8.58 6.57
C THR A 17 32.46 9.74 5.63
N ALA A 18 32.10 9.59 4.36
CA ALA A 18 32.04 10.74 3.47
C ALA A 18 30.91 11.64 3.98
N ASP A 19 31.25 12.59 4.85
CA ASP A 19 30.30 13.60 5.31
C ASP A 19 29.89 14.45 4.10
N GLY A 20 28.70 14.16 3.58
CA GLY A 20 28.10 14.89 2.47
C GLY A 20 27.34 16.10 2.99
N PHE A 21 27.57 17.26 2.38
CA PHE A 21 26.74 18.44 2.59
C PHE A 21 25.61 18.47 1.56
N LEU A 22 24.37 18.60 2.01
CA LEU A 22 23.18 18.68 1.18
C LEU A 22 22.65 20.11 1.19
N GLN A 23 22.69 20.78 0.03
CA GLN A 23 22.08 22.08 -0.17
C GLN A 23 21.00 21.97 -1.25
N TYR A 24 19.79 22.44 -0.95
CA TYR A 24 18.68 22.44 -1.89
C TYR A 24 17.75 23.62 -1.64
N ALA A 25 16.88 23.89 -2.60
CA ALA A 25 15.79 24.85 -2.48
C ALA A 25 14.48 24.18 -2.87
N VAL A 26 13.38 24.66 -2.32
CA VAL A 26 12.03 24.18 -2.62
C VAL A 26 11.19 25.35 -3.04
N ASP A 27 10.63 25.28 -4.25
CA ASP A 27 9.53 26.12 -4.72
C ASP A 27 8.22 25.38 -4.45
N SER A 28 7.33 25.95 -3.63
CA SER A 28 6.01 25.37 -3.37
C SER A 28 4.89 26.35 -3.69
N CYS A 29 3.80 25.80 -4.22
CA CYS A 29 2.55 26.49 -4.46
C CYS A 29 1.47 25.76 -3.66
N GLU A 30 0.99 26.37 -2.58
CA GLU A 30 -0.15 25.87 -1.82
C GLU A 30 -1.41 26.55 -2.36
N PHE A 31 -2.41 25.78 -2.77
CA PHE A 31 -3.60 26.35 -3.40
C PHE A 31 -4.85 25.52 -3.12
N ASN A 32 -5.98 26.21 -3.02
CA ASN A 32 -7.32 25.63 -2.97
C ASN A 32 -8.23 26.13 -4.10
N SER A 33 -7.69 26.99 -4.96
CA SER A 33 -8.37 27.64 -6.07
C SER A 33 -7.37 27.86 -7.21
N THR A 34 -7.89 27.93 -8.44
CA THR A 34 -7.12 28.33 -9.62
C THR A 34 -6.97 29.85 -9.73
N GLU A 35 -7.63 30.62 -8.87
CA GLU A 35 -7.50 32.06 -8.79
C GLU A 35 -6.27 32.49 -7.98
N LEU A 36 -5.63 33.58 -8.40
CA LEU A 36 -4.39 34.08 -7.81
C LEU A 36 -4.49 34.33 -6.29
N ASN A 37 -5.64 34.79 -5.79
CA ASN A 37 -5.82 35.07 -4.36
C ASN A 37 -5.81 33.81 -3.49
N GLY A 38 -6.18 32.66 -4.03
CA GLY A 38 -6.20 31.38 -3.33
C GLY A 38 -4.87 30.62 -3.36
N ILE A 39 -3.80 31.22 -3.88
CA ILE A 39 -2.48 30.62 -4.04
C ILE A 39 -1.49 31.27 -3.06
N GLU A 40 -0.76 30.48 -2.29
CA GLU A 40 0.42 30.90 -1.54
C GLU A 40 1.67 30.30 -2.17
N TYR A 41 2.60 31.17 -2.51
CA TYR A 41 3.89 30.79 -3.06
C TYR A 41 4.98 30.92 -2.00
N THR A 42 5.74 29.84 -1.79
CA THR A 42 6.87 29.80 -0.88
C THR A 42 8.13 29.35 -1.62
N TYR A 43 9.26 29.99 -1.30
CA TYR A 43 10.57 29.57 -1.75
C TYR A 43 11.55 29.49 -0.59
N SER A 44 12.00 28.29 -0.28
CA SER A 44 12.78 27.98 0.92
C SER A 44 14.14 27.40 0.55
N HIS A 45 15.20 27.84 1.23
CA HIS A 45 16.53 27.24 1.11
C HIS A 45 16.90 26.43 2.34
N TYR A 46 17.48 25.26 2.08
CA TYR A 46 17.87 24.29 3.08
C TYR A 46 19.35 23.94 2.99
N TYR A 47 19.97 23.74 4.15
CA TYR A 47 21.30 23.16 4.28
C TYR A 47 21.24 22.04 5.31
N ASN A 48 21.58 20.80 4.93
CA ASN A 48 21.47 19.61 5.77
C ASN A 48 20.10 19.50 6.48
N LYS A 49 19.02 19.76 5.74
CA LYS A 49 17.61 19.80 6.20
C LYS A 49 17.24 20.98 7.10
N LEU A 50 18.18 21.88 7.44
CA LEU A 50 17.89 23.11 8.15
C LEU A 50 17.45 24.19 7.16
N GLU A 51 16.20 24.61 7.25
CA GLU A 51 15.70 25.79 6.53
C GLU A 51 16.37 27.04 7.09
N PHE A 52 17.16 27.74 6.28
CA PHE A 52 17.88 28.91 6.76
C PHE A 52 17.30 30.24 6.28
N VAL A 53 16.62 30.27 5.14
CA VAL A 53 15.97 31.49 4.61
C VAL A 53 14.81 31.14 3.69
N THR A 54 13.73 31.91 3.79
CA THR A 54 12.48 31.63 3.07
C THR A 54 11.83 32.91 2.59
N PHE A 55 11.30 32.90 1.38
CA PHE A 55 10.37 33.90 0.87
C PHE A 55 8.96 33.33 0.88
N ARG A 56 7.98 34.14 1.28
CA ARG A 56 6.55 33.85 1.18
C ARG A 56 5.83 34.97 0.45
N SER A 57 4.91 34.66 -0.46
CA SER A 57 4.14 35.69 -1.17
C SER A 57 3.27 36.51 -0.23
N SER A 58 2.71 35.91 0.82
CA SER A 58 1.96 36.62 1.86
C SER A 58 2.80 37.66 2.61
N VAL A 59 4.11 37.45 2.73
CA VAL A 59 5.05 38.35 3.42
C VAL A 59 5.73 39.32 2.44
N GLY A 60 5.92 38.90 1.19
CA GLY A 60 6.51 39.70 0.12
C GLY A 60 8.02 39.96 0.25
N LYS A 61 8.73 39.25 1.13
CA LYS A 61 10.19 39.38 1.32
C LYS A 61 10.79 38.09 1.89
N TYR A 62 12.12 37.98 1.82
CA TYR A 62 12.88 36.91 2.46
C TYR A 62 12.94 37.13 3.98
N VAL A 63 12.83 36.04 4.73
CA VAL A 63 12.97 35.95 6.19
C VAL A 63 14.02 34.89 6.48
N GLY A 64 15.05 35.25 7.25
CA GLY A 64 16.09 34.31 7.69
C GLY A 64 15.74 33.69 9.05
N TYR A 65 16.11 32.42 9.25
CA TYR A 65 15.89 31.69 10.50
C TYR A 65 17.19 31.31 11.22
N THR A 66 18.33 31.66 10.64
CA THR A 66 19.66 31.48 11.22
C THR A 66 20.47 32.77 11.04
N ALA A 67 21.54 32.96 11.81
CA ALA A 67 22.41 34.13 11.64
C ALA A 67 22.98 34.26 10.20
N TYR A 68 23.23 33.13 9.52
CA TYR A 68 23.59 33.15 8.10
C TYR A 68 22.39 33.57 7.24
N GLY A 69 21.24 32.96 7.46
CA GLY A 69 20.01 33.26 6.74
C GLY A 69 19.51 34.69 6.87
N GLU A 70 19.65 35.31 8.04
CA GLU A 70 19.30 36.71 8.29
C GLU A 70 20.17 37.65 7.44
N ARG A 71 21.48 37.42 7.40
CA ARG A 71 22.41 38.19 6.55
C ARG A 71 22.07 38.03 5.07
N GLN A 72 21.71 36.81 4.64
CA GLN A 72 21.29 36.54 3.26
C GLN A 72 19.96 37.23 2.93
N ALA A 73 18.96 37.14 3.83
CA ALA A 73 17.67 37.78 3.67
C ALA A 73 17.81 39.30 3.57
N GLU A 74 18.63 39.92 4.42
CA GLU A 74 18.90 41.36 4.37
C GLU A 74 19.46 41.78 3.01
N ARG A 75 20.47 41.04 2.51
CA ARG A 75 21.07 41.30 1.20
C ARG A 75 20.05 41.14 0.06
N TRP A 76 19.33 40.03 0.00
CA TRP A 76 18.39 39.74 -1.09
C TRP A 76 17.15 40.65 -1.09
N ASN A 77 16.73 41.10 0.09
CA ASN A 77 15.63 42.07 0.22
C ASN A 77 15.99 43.47 -0.28
N LYS A 78 17.29 43.80 -0.36
CA LYS A 78 17.80 45.06 -0.92
C LYS A 78 18.16 44.95 -2.41
N GLY A 79 18.13 43.73 -2.98
CA GLY A 79 18.54 43.44 -4.36
C GLY A 79 17.36 43.11 -5.29
N PRO A 80 17.65 42.81 -6.58
CA PRO A 80 16.64 42.41 -7.55
C PRO A 80 16.02 41.03 -7.26
N GLU A 81 16.61 40.24 -6.37
CA GLU A 81 16.13 38.91 -5.98
C GLU A 81 14.73 38.94 -5.39
N VAL A 82 14.41 39.91 -4.52
CA VAL A 82 13.07 40.01 -3.91
C VAL A 82 12.01 40.41 -4.94
N VAL A 83 12.35 41.29 -5.89
CA VAL A 83 11.43 41.72 -6.95
C VAL A 83 11.12 40.55 -7.88
N ARG A 84 12.15 39.81 -8.33
CA ARG A 84 11.97 38.62 -9.15
C ARG A 84 11.15 37.55 -8.43
N ARG A 85 11.37 37.37 -7.12
CA ARG A 85 10.68 36.35 -6.33
C ARG A 85 9.21 36.68 -6.09
N ARG A 86 8.84 37.95 -5.92
CA ARG A 86 7.43 38.40 -5.83
C ARG A 86 6.61 38.02 -7.08
N ALA A 87 7.23 38.07 -8.26
CA ALA A 87 6.55 37.73 -9.51
C ALA A 87 6.22 36.23 -9.65
N GLN A 88 6.93 35.33 -8.95
CA GLN A 88 6.79 33.88 -9.15
C GLN A 88 5.42 33.33 -8.78
N LYS A 89 4.68 33.98 -7.88
CA LYS A 89 3.29 33.58 -7.59
C LYS A 89 2.42 33.61 -8.85
N GLU A 90 2.57 34.65 -9.67
CA GLU A 90 1.84 34.80 -10.94
C GLU A 90 2.50 34.00 -12.07
N THR A 91 3.82 34.13 -12.22
CA THR A 91 4.50 33.57 -13.40
C THR A 91 4.76 32.07 -13.32
N TYR A 92 4.83 31.51 -12.11
CA TYR A 92 5.06 30.08 -11.89
C TYR A 92 3.81 29.41 -11.33
N CYS A 93 3.33 29.78 -10.14
CA CYS A 93 2.22 29.06 -9.53
C CYS A 93 0.92 29.18 -10.34
N LEU A 94 0.44 30.39 -10.61
CA LEU A 94 -0.82 30.58 -11.34
C LEU A 94 -0.82 29.89 -12.70
N ASN A 95 0.31 29.94 -13.42
CA ASN A 95 0.46 29.29 -14.73
C ASN A 95 0.40 27.75 -14.67
N ASN A 96 0.85 27.12 -13.58
CA ASN A 96 0.88 25.66 -13.45
C ASN A 96 -0.35 25.10 -12.72
N VAL A 97 -0.90 25.81 -11.73
CA VAL A 97 -2.02 25.36 -10.90
C VAL A 97 -3.24 24.93 -11.74
N GLY A 98 -3.56 25.67 -12.81
CA GLY A 98 -4.64 25.30 -13.72
C GLY A 98 -4.38 23.96 -14.41
N ILE A 99 -3.16 23.76 -14.89
CA ILE A 99 -2.73 22.52 -15.56
C ILE A 99 -2.77 21.34 -14.59
N ASP A 100 -2.25 21.51 -13.37
CA ASP A 100 -2.25 20.47 -12.34
C ASP A 100 -3.68 20.08 -11.93
N THR A 101 -4.58 21.08 -11.85
CA THR A 101 -6.00 20.84 -11.54
C THR A 101 -6.69 20.01 -12.61
N GLU A 102 -6.52 20.37 -13.87
CA GLU A 102 -7.14 19.68 -15.00
C GLU A 102 -6.54 18.27 -15.24
N SER A 103 -5.23 18.13 -15.05
CA SER A 103 -4.51 16.88 -15.34
C SER A 103 -4.60 15.85 -14.23
N ALA A 104 -4.62 16.27 -12.95
CA ALA A 104 -4.54 15.36 -11.80
C ALA A 104 -5.66 15.55 -10.78
N LEU A 105 -5.94 16.77 -10.31
CA LEU A 105 -6.81 16.96 -9.13
C LEU A 105 -8.30 16.68 -9.39
N THR A 106 -8.75 16.86 -10.63
CA THR A 106 -10.12 16.54 -11.05
C THR A 106 -10.29 15.09 -11.50
N LYS A 107 -9.21 14.31 -11.57
CA LYS A 107 -9.25 12.91 -11.97
C LYS A 107 -9.58 12.05 -10.76
N SER A 108 -10.25 10.94 -11.03
CA SER A 108 -10.47 9.89 -10.04
C SER A 108 -10.46 8.54 -10.72
N VAL A 109 -10.04 7.52 -9.97
CA VAL A 109 -9.95 6.14 -10.46
C VAL A 109 -10.58 5.21 -9.44
N GLU A 110 -11.43 4.31 -9.92
CA GLU A 110 -12.16 3.36 -9.09
C GLU A 110 -11.22 2.32 -8.46
N PRO A 111 -11.42 2.00 -7.17
CA PRO A 111 -10.63 0.98 -6.49
C PRO A 111 -10.93 -0.42 -7.00
N THR A 112 -9.91 -1.27 -7.00
CA THR A 112 -10.07 -2.73 -7.12
C THR A 112 -10.04 -3.38 -5.75
N VAL A 113 -11.06 -4.17 -5.42
CA VAL A 113 -11.20 -4.84 -4.12
C VAL A 113 -10.86 -6.32 -4.23
N ARG A 114 -10.02 -6.81 -3.31
CA ARG A 114 -9.71 -8.23 -3.16
C ARG A 114 -9.93 -8.68 -1.73
N LEU A 115 -10.93 -9.52 -1.54
CA LEU A 115 -11.20 -10.22 -0.29
C LEU A 115 -10.43 -11.54 -0.23
N HIS A 116 -9.81 -11.80 0.92
CA HIS A 116 -9.15 -13.07 1.20
C HIS A 116 -9.12 -13.33 2.71
N SER A 117 -8.85 -14.58 3.09
CA SER A 117 -8.63 -14.95 4.50
C SER A 117 -7.15 -15.20 4.75
N VAL A 118 -6.67 -14.85 5.94
CA VAL A 118 -5.30 -15.08 6.38
C VAL A 118 -5.33 -15.79 7.73
N ALA A 119 -4.60 -16.91 7.81
CA ALA A 119 -4.36 -17.59 9.07
C ALA A 119 -3.14 -16.96 9.78
N PRO A 120 -3.23 -16.60 11.06
CA PRO A 120 -2.11 -16.00 11.78
C PRO A 120 -0.93 -16.98 11.92
N PRO A 121 0.33 -16.50 11.88
CA PRO A 121 1.50 -17.36 12.04
C PRO A 121 1.55 -17.84 13.51
N ALA A 122 1.19 -19.10 13.72
CA ALA A 122 1.25 -19.79 15.01
C ALA A 122 0.45 -19.16 16.17
N GLY A 123 -0.82 -19.57 16.30
CA GLY A 123 -1.50 -19.66 17.61
C GLY A 123 -2.74 -18.80 17.80
N LYS A 124 -3.84 -19.47 18.18
CA LYS A 124 -5.06 -19.02 18.90
C LYS A 124 -5.87 -17.82 18.41
N HIS A 125 -5.36 -16.97 17.54
CA HIS A 125 -6.11 -15.83 17.01
C HIS A 125 -7.14 -16.29 15.96
N PRO A 126 -8.34 -15.69 15.94
CA PRO A 126 -9.32 -15.96 14.90
C PRO A 126 -8.72 -15.75 13.51
N THR A 127 -9.16 -16.54 12.53
CA THR A 127 -8.87 -16.27 11.11
C THR A 127 -9.22 -14.82 10.81
N MET A 128 -8.38 -14.09 10.07
CA MET A 128 -8.70 -12.72 9.67
C MET A 128 -9.23 -12.70 8.26
N LEU A 129 -10.31 -11.94 8.03
CA LEU A 129 -10.69 -11.52 6.69
C LEU A 129 -9.97 -10.23 6.36
N VAL A 130 -9.44 -10.15 5.14
CA VAL A 130 -8.67 -9.02 4.66
C VAL A 130 -9.33 -8.48 3.41
N CYS A 131 -9.76 -7.22 3.49
CA CYS A 131 -10.23 -6.44 2.36
C CYS A 131 -9.08 -5.54 1.91
N SER A 132 -8.44 -5.94 0.80
CA SER A 132 -7.39 -5.14 0.17
C SER A 132 -7.98 -4.32 -0.95
N VAL A 133 -7.76 -3.02 -0.90
CA VAL A 133 -8.28 -2.04 -1.85
C VAL A 133 -7.08 -1.41 -2.56
N TYR A 134 -7.02 -1.56 -3.87
CA TYR A 134 -5.86 -1.21 -4.69
C TYR A 134 -6.18 -0.18 -5.76
N SER A 135 -5.13 0.48 -6.24
CA SER A 135 -5.10 1.23 -7.49
C SER A 135 -6.16 2.34 -7.58
N PHE A 136 -6.43 3.03 -6.47
CA PHE A 136 -7.40 4.12 -6.43
C PHE A 136 -6.75 5.49 -6.32
N TYR A 137 -7.48 6.52 -6.74
CA TYR A 137 -7.10 7.92 -6.62
C TYR A 137 -8.36 8.80 -6.61
N PRO A 138 -8.47 9.83 -5.74
CA PRO A 138 -7.45 10.36 -4.82
C PRO A 138 -7.25 9.52 -3.54
N LYS A 139 -6.31 9.94 -2.67
CA LYS A 139 -5.95 9.22 -1.44
C LYS A 139 -7.14 8.98 -0.48
N LEU A 140 -8.06 9.93 -0.39
CA LEU A 140 -9.13 9.89 0.62
C LEU A 140 -10.15 8.80 0.27
N ILE A 141 -10.26 7.80 1.14
CA ILE A 141 -11.14 6.63 0.99
C ILE A 141 -11.70 6.22 2.35
N ARG A 142 -12.88 5.58 2.37
CA ARG A 142 -13.42 4.92 3.56
C ARG A 142 -13.66 3.45 3.26
N VAL A 143 -13.08 2.58 4.08
CA VAL A 143 -13.25 1.12 4.01
C VAL A 143 -13.86 0.66 5.32
N SER A 144 -15.01 -0.01 5.25
CA SER A 144 -15.71 -0.56 6.40
C SER A 144 -16.19 -1.99 6.15
N TRP A 145 -16.61 -2.66 7.21
CA TRP A 145 -17.16 -4.01 7.15
C TRP A 145 -18.64 -3.99 7.50
N GLN A 146 -19.40 -4.87 6.86
CA GLN A 146 -20.78 -5.16 7.23
C GLN A 146 -20.94 -6.63 7.55
N ARG A 147 -21.78 -6.92 8.55
CA ARG A 147 -22.28 -8.26 8.88
C ARG A 147 -23.80 -8.21 8.88
N ASP A 148 -24.43 -9.02 8.03
CA ASP A 148 -25.88 -9.09 7.82
C ASP A 148 -26.51 -7.70 7.52
N GLY A 149 -25.78 -6.87 6.80
CA GLY A 149 -26.18 -5.51 6.42
C GLY A 149 -25.96 -4.44 7.50
N GLN A 150 -25.42 -4.79 8.67
CA GLN A 150 -25.08 -3.84 9.73
C GLN A 150 -23.58 -3.57 9.76
N GLU A 151 -23.18 -2.30 9.92
CA GLU A 151 -21.77 -1.90 10.01
C GLU A 151 -21.11 -2.50 11.25
N VAL A 152 -19.89 -3.02 11.07
CA VAL A 152 -19.06 -3.61 12.13
C VAL A 152 -17.89 -2.68 12.40
N THR A 153 -17.77 -2.25 13.66
CA THR A 153 -16.71 -1.35 14.12
C THR A 153 -15.76 -2.00 15.11
N HIS A 154 -16.16 -3.10 15.74
CA HIS A 154 -15.34 -3.90 16.65
C HIS A 154 -14.51 -4.92 15.87
N ASP A 155 -13.32 -5.21 16.37
CA ASP A 155 -12.39 -6.20 15.80
C ASP A 155 -11.97 -5.90 14.35
N VAL A 156 -12.05 -4.62 13.97
CA VAL A 156 -11.61 -4.08 12.69
C VAL A 156 -10.34 -3.27 12.88
N THR A 157 -9.34 -3.53 12.04
CA THR A 157 -8.11 -2.73 11.96
C THR A 157 -7.77 -2.43 10.52
N SER A 158 -7.23 -1.24 10.23
CA SER A 158 -6.84 -0.85 8.88
C SER A 158 -5.41 -0.30 8.88
N THR A 159 -4.71 -0.50 7.76
CA THR A 159 -3.44 0.20 7.50
C THR A 159 -3.71 1.66 7.18
N ASP A 160 -2.67 2.49 7.24
CA ASP A 160 -2.68 3.81 6.60
C ASP A 160 -2.81 3.64 5.06
N GLU A 161 -3.24 4.67 4.34
CA GLU A 161 -3.22 4.65 2.88
C GLU A 161 -1.78 4.80 2.37
N LEU A 162 -1.34 3.81 1.61
CA LEU A 162 0.02 3.71 1.10
C LEU A 162 0.05 4.15 -0.35
N ALA A 163 1.03 4.98 -0.73
CA ALA A 163 1.24 5.37 -2.12
C ALA A 163 2.03 4.29 -2.86
N ASP A 164 1.54 3.87 -4.03
CA ASP A 164 2.13 2.79 -4.84
C ASP A 164 3.37 3.26 -5.64
N GLY A 165 3.57 4.57 -5.74
CA GLY A 165 4.66 5.18 -6.49
C GLY A 165 4.34 5.41 -7.98
N ASP A 166 3.12 5.10 -8.41
CA ASP A 166 2.62 5.23 -9.78
C ASP A 166 1.35 6.10 -9.88
N TRP A 167 1.20 7.03 -8.92
CA TRP A 167 0.03 7.93 -8.71
C TRP A 167 -1.18 7.31 -8.01
N PHE A 168 -1.19 6.00 -7.77
CA PHE A 168 -2.28 5.35 -7.06
C PHE A 168 -1.96 5.06 -5.60
N TYR A 169 -3.01 4.68 -4.87
CA TYR A 169 -2.96 4.32 -3.46
C TYR A 169 -3.52 2.91 -3.23
N GLN A 170 -3.13 2.33 -2.11
CA GLN A 170 -3.67 1.09 -1.57
C GLN A 170 -3.96 1.21 -0.06
N ILE A 171 -4.93 0.43 0.43
CA ILE A 171 -5.25 0.30 1.85
C ILE A 171 -5.76 -1.12 2.14
N HIS A 172 -5.45 -1.65 3.32
CA HIS A 172 -5.90 -2.97 3.75
C HIS A 172 -6.66 -2.89 5.06
N SER A 173 -7.91 -3.34 5.06
CA SER A 173 -8.72 -3.49 6.27
C SER A 173 -8.83 -4.96 6.65
N HIS A 174 -8.77 -5.24 7.95
CA HIS A 174 -8.76 -6.56 8.54
C HIS A 174 -9.91 -6.67 9.52
N LEU A 175 -10.61 -7.79 9.51
CA LEU A 175 -11.68 -8.13 10.43
C LEU A 175 -11.37 -9.47 11.10
N GLU A 176 -11.34 -9.52 12.43
CA GLU A 176 -11.29 -10.81 13.13
C GLU A 176 -12.58 -11.58 12.86
N TYR A 177 -12.41 -12.79 12.32
CA TYR A 177 -13.51 -13.54 11.76
C TYR A 177 -13.71 -14.88 12.47
N THR A 178 -14.89 -15.04 13.05
CA THR A 178 -15.40 -16.30 13.59
C THR A 178 -16.66 -16.67 12.80
N PRO A 179 -16.61 -17.70 11.94
CA PRO A 179 -17.72 -18.08 11.06
C PRO A 179 -19.02 -18.37 11.82
N ARG A 180 -20.13 -17.82 11.35
CA ARG A 180 -21.50 -18.11 11.78
C ARG A 180 -22.30 -18.70 10.62
N SER A 181 -23.17 -19.66 10.92
CA SER A 181 -23.97 -20.32 9.89
C SER A 181 -24.92 -19.33 9.22
N GLY A 182 -24.76 -19.14 7.91
CA GLY A 182 -25.65 -18.30 7.09
C GLY A 182 -25.42 -16.80 7.22
N GLU A 183 -24.34 -16.36 7.87
CA GLU A 183 -24.03 -14.93 7.92
C GLU A 183 -23.57 -14.39 6.56
N LYS A 184 -23.85 -13.12 6.30
CA LYS A 184 -23.34 -12.39 5.16
C LYS A 184 -22.35 -11.34 5.62
N ILE A 185 -21.08 -11.51 5.26
CA ILE A 185 -20.03 -10.51 5.53
C ILE A 185 -19.68 -9.80 4.22
N SER A 186 -19.53 -8.49 4.28
CA SER A 186 -19.17 -7.69 3.11
C SER A 186 -18.14 -6.62 3.49
N CYS A 187 -17.20 -6.35 2.58
CA CYS A 187 -16.39 -5.14 2.63
C CYS A 187 -17.07 -4.03 1.83
N VAL A 188 -17.12 -2.84 2.40
CA VAL A 188 -17.78 -1.66 1.82
C VAL A 188 -16.75 -0.57 1.62
N VAL A 189 -16.66 -0.07 0.39
CA VAL A 189 -15.69 0.95 0.00
C VAL A 189 -16.44 2.18 -0.51
N GLU A 190 -16.19 3.31 0.14
CA GLU A 190 -16.67 4.63 -0.28
C GLU A 190 -15.48 5.45 -0.77
N HIS A 191 -15.56 5.96 -1.99
CA HIS A 191 -14.47 6.68 -2.63
C HIS A 191 -15.03 7.71 -3.62
N ALA A 192 -14.33 8.83 -3.82
CA ALA A 192 -14.81 9.94 -4.64
C ALA A 192 -15.08 9.57 -6.12
N SER A 193 -14.44 8.51 -6.62
CA SER A 193 -14.69 8.00 -7.97
C SER A 193 -16.00 7.21 -8.09
N LEU A 194 -16.59 6.78 -6.97
CA LEU A 194 -17.73 5.87 -6.94
C LEU A 194 -19.02 6.65 -6.68
N SER A 195 -20.03 6.48 -7.54
CA SER A 195 -21.36 7.09 -7.33
C SER A 195 -22.15 6.45 -6.20
N LYS A 196 -21.83 5.19 -5.84
CA LYS A 196 -22.41 4.42 -4.74
C LYS A 196 -21.31 3.59 -4.10
N PRO A 197 -21.44 3.22 -2.81
CA PRO A 197 -20.47 2.36 -2.16
C PRO A 197 -20.27 1.04 -2.92
N LEU A 198 -19.01 0.64 -3.11
CA LEU A 198 -18.66 -0.66 -3.68
C LEU A 198 -18.72 -1.71 -2.57
N ILE A 199 -19.69 -2.62 -2.67
CA ILE A 199 -19.90 -3.70 -1.71
C ILE A 199 -19.37 -4.99 -2.32
N THR A 200 -18.40 -5.61 -1.67
CA THR A 200 -17.86 -6.92 -2.07
C THR A 200 -18.18 -7.93 -0.98
N ASP A 201 -18.92 -8.98 -1.34
CA ASP A 201 -19.34 -10.02 -0.40
C ASP A 201 -18.23 -11.06 -0.21
N TRP A 202 -18.03 -11.47 1.05
CA TRP A 202 -17.15 -12.58 1.39
C TRP A 202 -17.80 -13.89 0.94
N ASP A 203 -17.17 -14.57 -0.01
CA ASP A 203 -17.50 -15.96 -0.34
C ASP A 203 -16.53 -16.90 0.39
N PRO A 204 -16.98 -17.65 1.41
CA PRO A 204 -16.15 -18.63 2.09
C PRO A 204 -15.81 -19.84 1.21
N SER A 205 -16.38 -19.93 0.00
CA SER A 205 -16.10 -21.01 -0.91
C SER A 205 -14.66 -20.92 -1.44
N MET A 206 -13.93 -22.04 -1.37
CA MET A 206 -12.53 -22.05 -1.78
C MET A 206 -12.38 -21.61 -3.25
N PRO A 207 -11.26 -20.95 -3.60
CA PRO A 207 -10.95 -20.58 -4.97
C PRO A 207 -11.18 -21.78 -5.90
N GLU A 208 -11.81 -21.57 -7.05
CA GLU A 208 -12.18 -22.67 -7.95
C GLU A 208 -11.01 -23.60 -8.27
N SER A 209 -9.80 -23.04 -8.39
CA SER A 209 -8.58 -23.82 -8.63
C SER A 209 -8.26 -24.83 -7.52
N GLU A 210 -8.46 -24.47 -6.26
CA GLU A 210 -8.22 -25.35 -5.12
C GLU A 210 -9.31 -26.41 -5.00
N ARG A 211 -10.57 -26.02 -5.25
CA ARG A 211 -11.70 -26.94 -5.31
C ARG A 211 -11.52 -28.00 -6.39
N ASN A 212 -11.08 -27.59 -7.58
CA ASN A 212 -10.84 -28.49 -8.71
C ASN A 212 -9.67 -29.44 -8.43
N LYS A 213 -8.57 -28.94 -7.82
CA LYS A 213 -7.45 -29.79 -7.39
C LYS A 213 -7.88 -30.84 -6.38
N ILE A 214 -8.69 -30.46 -5.40
CA ILE A 214 -9.23 -31.39 -4.39
C ILE A 214 -10.15 -32.41 -5.07
N ALA A 215 -11.13 -31.96 -5.87
CA ALA A 215 -12.09 -32.85 -6.52
C ALA A 215 -11.43 -33.91 -7.42
N ILE A 216 -10.41 -33.52 -8.19
CA ILE A 216 -9.62 -34.45 -9.01
C ILE A 216 -8.86 -35.43 -8.11
N GLY A 217 -8.24 -34.95 -7.03
CA GLY A 217 -7.53 -35.77 -6.05
C GLY A 217 -8.43 -36.81 -5.38
N THR A 218 -9.61 -36.41 -4.89
CA THR A 218 -10.57 -37.31 -4.24
C THR A 218 -11.10 -38.36 -5.23
N SER A 219 -11.39 -37.94 -6.46
CA SER A 219 -11.88 -38.86 -7.51
C SER A 219 -10.83 -39.92 -7.86
N GLY A 220 -9.56 -39.51 -8.01
CA GLY A 220 -8.45 -40.43 -8.25
C GLY A 220 -8.23 -41.43 -7.11
N LEU A 221 -8.32 -40.97 -5.85
CA LEU A 221 -8.17 -41.83 -4.68
C LEU A 221 -9.29 -42.89 -4.59
N ILE A 222 -10.55 -42.49 -4.82
CA ILE A 222 -11.70 -43.39 -4.80
C ILE A 222 -11.57 -44.45 -5.91
N LEU A 223 -11.18 -44.05 -7.12
CA LEU A 223 -10.92 -44.98 -8.22
C LEU A 223 -9.78 -45.95 -7.91
N GLY A 224 -8.68 -45.48 -7.32
CA GLY A 224 -7.57 -46.34 -6.90
C GLY A 224 -7.96 -47.38 -5.84
N LEU A 225 -8.73 -46.96 -4.83
CA LEU A 225 -9.20 -47.85 -3.77
C LEU A 225 -10.18 -48.91 -4.29
N THR A 226 -11.11 -48.53 -5.17
CA THR A 226 -12.07 -49.47 -5.76
C THR A 226 -11.39 -50.52 -6.63
N LEU A 227 -10.43 -50.13 -7.48
CA LEU A 227 -9.65 -51.06 -8.31
C LEU A 227 -8.78 -51.99 -7.47
N SER A 228 -8.14 -51.46 -6.42
CA SER A 228 -7.32 -52.27 -5.51
C SER A 228 -8.16 -53.31 -4.74
N LEU A 229 -9.33 -52.92 -4.25
CA LEU A 229 -10.26 -53.82 -3.57
C LEU A 229 -10.78 -54.91 -4.53
N ALA A 230 -11.17 -54.53 -5.75
CA ALA A 230 -11.60 -55.49 -6.78
C ALA A 230 -10.48 -56.49 -7.12
N GLY A 231 -9.25 -56.00 -7.30
CA GLY A 231 -8.07 -56.82 -7.54
C GLY A 231 -7.78 -57.79 -6.37
N PHE A 232 -7.91 -57.31 -5.14
CA PHE A 232 -7.73 -58.14 -3.94
C PHE A 232 -8.81 -59.23 -3.80
N ILE A 233 -10.08 -58.90 -4.08
CA ILE A 233 -11.18 -59.87 -4.08
C ILE A 233 -10.96 -60.91 -5.16
N TYR A 234 -10.58 -60.49 -6.38
CA TYR A 234 -10.26 -61.40 -7.48
C TYR A 234 -9.11 -62.35 -7.10
N TYR A 235 -8.03 -61.81 -6.53
CA TYR A 235 -6.89 -62.61 -6.05
C TYR A 235 -7.32 -63.64 -5.00
N LYS A 236 -8.08 -63.24 -3.98
CA LYS A 236 -8.60 -64.16 -2.94
C LYS A 236 -9.54 -65.22 -3.52
N ARG A 237 -10.42 -64.87 -4.46
CA ARG A 237 -11.30 -65.85 -5.14
C ARG A 237 -10.49 -66.85 -5.97
N LYS A 238 -9.48 -66.40 -6.70
CA LYS A 238 -8.57 -67.26 -7.48
C LYS A 238 -7.71 -68.17 -6.59
N ALA A 239 -7.24 -67.67 -5.44
CA ALA A 239 -6.49 -68.46 -4.48
C ALA A 239 -7.34 -69.55 -3.80
N ARG A 240 -8.62 -69.27 -3.49
CA ARG A 240 -9.57 -70.28 -2.94
C ARG A 240 -9.98 -71.35 -3.96
N GLY A 241 -9.97 -71.04 -5.26
CA GLY A 241 -10.21 -72.02 -6.33
C GLY A 241 -9.04 -72.98 -6.59
N ARG A 242 -7.94 -72.89 -5.83
CA ARG A 242 -6.77 -73.78 -5.91
C ARG A 242 -6.58 -74.62 -4.64
N ILE A 243 -7.66 -75.10 -4.02
CA ILE A 243 -7.56 -76.20 -3.05
C ILE A 243 -7.39 -77.50 -3.83
N LEU A 244 -6.30 -78.19 -3.52
CA LEU A 244 -5.77 -79.38 -4.16
C LEU A 244 -6.74 -80.56 -4.06
N VAL A 245 -6.93 -81.26 -5.18
CA VAL A 245 -7.45 -82.64 -5.21
C VAL A 245 -6.47 -83.53 -4.42
N PRO A 246 -6.91 -84.34 -3.44
CA PRO A 246 -6.02 -85.28 -2.78
C PRO A 246 -5.72 -86.43 -3.76
N SER A 247 -4.45 -86.67 -4.04
CA SER A 247 -3.99 -87.94 -4.62
C SER A 247 -3.87 -88.97 -3.49
N ASN A 248 -4.59 -90.08 -3.65
CA ASN A 248 -4.51 -91.29 -2.81
C ASN A 248 -3.08 -91.81 -2.61
#